data_AF-K1YAZ2-F1
#
_entry.id   AF-K1YAZ2-F1
#
_cell.length_a   1.000
_cell.length_b   1.000
_cell.length_c   1.000
_cell.angle_alpha   90.00
_cell.angle_beta   90.00
_cell.angle_gamma   90.00
#
_symmetry.space_group_name_H-M   'P 1'
#
loop_
_entity.id
_entity.type
_entity.pdbx_description
1 polymer ?
#
loop_
_entity_poly.entity_id
_entity_poly.type
_entity_poly.pdbx_seq_one_letter_code
_entity_poly.pdbx_strand_id
1 'polypeptide(L)' 'MKKQVTTFKTPVELSALDAEGLAKELNKSERELFLLTMKHRANELKQTHTIRLYRKYIAGLHMIGANS' A
#
# COMPACT_ATOMS: atom_id res chain seq x y z
N MET A 1 2.04 2.13 22.24
CA MET A 1 1.44 2.23 20.89
C MET A 1 1.66 0.90 20.16
N LYS A 2 0.59 0.26 19.68
CA LYS A 2 0.70 -1.01 18.94
C LYS A 2 1.49 -0.77 17.64
N LYS A 3 2.51 -1.59 17.36
CA LYS A 3 3.19 -1.60 16.05
C LYS A 3 2.10 -1.87 14.99
N GLN A 4 1.86 -0.93 14.07
CA GLN A 4 1.06 -1.23 12.89
C GLN A 4 1.89 -2.21 12.06
N VAL A 5 1.56 -3.49 12.16
CA VAL A 5 2.08 -4.50 11.24
C VAL A 5 1.35 -4.27 9.92
N THR A 6 2.03 -3.64 8.98
CA THR A 6 1.54 -3.48 7.61
C THR A 6 1.81 -4.77 6.86
N THR A 7 0.85 -5.70 6.94
CA THR A 7 0.90 -6.95 6.17
C THR A 7 0.48 -6.64 4.73
N PHE A 8 1.46 -6.54 3.85
CA PHE A 8 1.24 -6.44 2.41
C PHE A 8 1.03 -7.83 1.81
N LYS A 9 0.14 -7.95 0.82
CA LYS A 9 0.05 -9.19 0.03
C LYS A 9 1.34 -9.38 -0.77
N THR A 10 1.76 -10.63 -0.90
CA THR A 10 2.86 -11.04 -1.77
C THR A 10 2.46 -10.92 -3.25
N PRO A 11 3.42 -10.87 -4.19
CA PRO A 11 3.10 -10.85 -5.62
C PRO A 11 2.20 -12.02 -6.05
N VAL A 12 2.39 -13.20 -5.48
CA VAL A 12 1.56 -14.40 -5.76
C VAL A 12 0.11 -14.18 -5.32
N GLU A 13 -0.11 -13.64 -4.13
CA GLU A 13 -1.45 -13.32 -3.63
C GLU A 13 -2.12 -12.20 -4.43
N LEU A 14 -1.33 -11.24 -4.93
CA LEU A 14 -1.84 -10.18 -5.78
C LEU A 14 -2.25 -10.68 -7.17
N SER A 15 -1.48 -11.59 -7.77
CA SER A 15 -1.82 -12.21 -9.06
C SER A 15 -3.06 -13.11 -8.98
N ALA A 16 -3.46 -13.54 -7.78
CA ALA A 16 -4.68 -14.31 -7.57
C ALA A 16 -5.94 -13.43 -7.43
N LEU A 17 -5.79 -12.11 -7.35
CA LEU A 17 -6.92 -11.18 -7.30
C LEU A 17 -7.47 -10.93 -8.71
N ASP A 18 -8.79 -10.79 -8.80
CA ASP A 18 -9.46 -10.28 -9.98
C ASP A 18 -9.28 -8.75 -10.09
N ALA A 19 -9.72 -8.18 -11.22
CA ALA A 19 -9.62 -6.75 -11.48
C ALA A 19 -10.28 -5.90 -10.37
N GLU A 20 -11.43 -6.35 -9.84
CA GLU A 20 -12.12 -5.66 -8.75
C GLU A 20 -11.34 -5.75 -7.43
N GLY A 21 -10.77 -6.91 -7.10
CA GLY A 21 -9.93 -7.13 -5.94
C GLY A 21 -8.65 -6.29 -5.99
N LEU A 22 -8.00 -6.21 -7.15
CA LEU A 22 -6.84 -5.33 -7.38
C LEU A 22 -7.21 -3.86 -7.18
N ALA A 23 -8.34 -3.40 -7.74
CA ALA A 23 -8.81 -2.04 -7.59
C ALA A 23 -9.14 -1.67 -6.12
N LYS A 24 -9.75 -2.60 -5.37
CA LYS A 24 -10.00 -2.42 -3.93
C LYS A 24 -8.70 -2.29 -3.13
N GLU A 25 -7.74 -3.15 -3.42
CA GLU A 25 -6.44 -3.14 -2.73
C GLU A 25 -5.63 -1.87 -3.05
N LEU A 26 -5.70 -1.41 -4.30
CA LEU A 26 -5.07 -0.16 -4.75
C LEU A 26 -5.66 1.04 -4.01
N ASN A 27 -6.99 1.22 -4.05
CA ASN A 27 -7.68 2.31 -3.36
C ASN A 27 -7.37 2.34 -1.86
N LYS A 28 -7.36 1.16 -1.21
CA LYS A 28 -7.00 1.04 0.20
C LYS A 28 -5.56 1.51 0.45
N SER A 29 -4.63 1.07 -0.38
CA SER A 29 -3.20 1.39 -0.25
C SER A 29 -2.90 2.87 -0.49
N GLU A 30 -3.57 3.48 -1.46
CA GLU A 30 -3.46 4.92 -1.76
C GLU A 30 -4.00 5.78 -0.61
N ARG A 31 -5.14 5.38 -0.02
CA ARG A 31 -5.71 6.06 1.15
C ARG A 31 -4.75 6.02 2.33
N GLU A 32 -4.16 4.86 2.61
CA GLU A 32 -3.16 4.74 3.68
C GLU A 32 -1.90 5.56 3.40
N LEU A 33 -1.41 5.56 2.15
CA LEU A 33 -0.28 6.40 1.76
C LEU A 33 -0.58 7.89 1.95
N PHE A 34 -1.80 8.33 1.64
CA PHE A 34 -2.24 9.71 1.88
C PHE A 34 -2.21 10.05 3.38
N LEU A 35 -2.79 9.21 4.23
CA LEU A 35 -2.80 9.41 5.68
C LEU A 35 -1.38 9.43 6.26
N LEU A 36 -0.50 8.52 5.82
CA LEU A 36 0.89 8.50 6.25
C LEU A 36 1.64 9.76 5.80
N THR A 37 1.38 10.23 4.59
CA THR A 37 1.97 11.47 4.07
C THR A 37 1.50 12.69 4.88
N MET A 38 0.22 12.74 5.25
CA MET A 38 -0.30 13.79 6.15
C MET A 38 0.38 13.75 7.51
N LYS A 39 0.46 12.57 8.15
CA LYS A 39 1.15 12.40 9.44
C LYS A 39 2.63 12.77 9.35
N HIS A 40 3.29 12.44 8.25
CA HIS A 40 4.69 12.83 8.02
C HIS A 40 4.85 14.35 7.93
N ARG A 41 3.96 15.03 7.20
CA ARG A 41 3.95 16.50 7.10
C ARG A 41 3.68 17.17 8.44
N ALA A 42 2.83 16.57 9.28
CA ALA A 42 2.58 17.01 10.66
C ALA A 42 3.72 16.65 11.65
N ASN A 43 4.78 15.96 11.17
CA ASN A 43 5.87 15.45 12.00
C ASN A 43 5.43 14.43 13.08
N GLU A 44 4.28 13.78 12.87
CA GLU A 44 3.68 12.79 13.77
C GLU A 44 4.00 11.34 13.36
N LEU A 45 4.62 11.16 12.18
CA LEU A 45 4.94 9.82 11.67
C LEU A 45 6.29 9.31 12.20
N LYS A 46 6.22 8.43 13.21
CA LYS A 46 7.42 7.79 13.79
C LYS A 46 8.15 6.83 12.84
N GLN A 47 7.46 6.22 11.88
CA GLN A 47 8.01 5.20 10.99
C GLN A 47 7.94 5.67 9.53
N THR A 48 8.82 6.57 9.14
CA THR A 48 8.81 7.18 7.80
C THR A 48 9.01 6.19 6.65
N HIS A 49 9.71 5.07 6.91
CA HIS A 49 9.90 3.99 5.94
C HIS A 49 8.58 3.36 5.46
N THR A 50 7.50 3.46 6.23
CA THR A 50 6.17 2.94 5.85
C THR A 50 5.65 3.62 4.57
N ILE A 51 5.91 4.91 4.37
CA ILE A 51 5.59 5.62 3.12
C ILE A 51 6.27 4.95 1.93
N ARG A 52 7.56 4.62 2.06
CA ARG A 52 8.32 3.94 1.00
C ARG A 52 7.75 2.54 0.72
N LEU A 53 7.35 1.82 1.76
CA LEU A 53 6.74 0.48 1.61
C LEU A 53 5.41 0.55 0.85
N TYR A 54 4.51 1.47 1.21
CA TYR A 54 3.25 1.65 0.49
C TYR A 54 3.45 2.06 -0.96
N ARG A 55 4.40 2.95 -1.26
CA ARG A 55 4.74 3.31 -2.65
C ARG A 55 5.20 2.10 -3.46
N LYS A 56 6.06 1.25 -2.88
CA LYS A 56 6.53 0.02 -3.53
C LYS A 56 5.38 -0.97 -3.75
N TYR A 57 4.48 -1.08 -2.77
CA TYR A 57 3.32 -1.96 -2.87
C TYR A 57 2.35 -1.51 -3.97
N ILE A 58 2.01 -0.22 -4.03
CA ILE A 58 1.19 0.37 -5.10
C ILE A 58 1.81 0.14 -6.48
N ALA A 59 3.13 0.30 -6.61
CA ALA A 59 3.81 0.00 -7.87
C ALA A 59 3.65 -1.48 -8.26
N GLY A 60 3.72 -2.40 -7.29
CA GLY A 60 3.46 -3.83 -7.52
C GLY A 60 2.02 -4.10 -7.98
N LEU A 61 1.03 -3.44 -7.39
CA LEU A 61 -0.37 -3.52 -7.80
C LEU A 61 -0.57 -3.06 -9.26
N HIS A 62 0.03 -1.92 -9.65
CA HIS A 62 -0.02 -1.44 -11.03
C HIS A 62 0.69 -2.38 -12.00
N MET A 63 1.85 -2.95 -11.64
CA MET A 63 2.54 -3.90 -12.52
C MET A 63 1.74 -5.17 -12.76
N ILE A 64 0.99 -5.65 -11.76
CA ILE A 64 0.15 -6.84 -11.92
C ILE A 64 -1.09 -6.48 -12.75
N GLY A 65 -1.79 -5.40 -12.41
CA GLY A 65 -2.98 -4.95 -13.15
C GLY A 65 -2.72 -4.54 -14.61
N ALA A 66 -1.51 -4.07 -14.94
CA ALA A 66 -1.14 -3.76 -16.33
C ALA A 66 -0.80 -5.00 -17.18
N ASN A 67 -0.56 -6.15 -16.55
CA ASN A 67 -0.25 -7.42 -17.21
C ASN A 67 -1.43 -8.43 -17.13
N SER A 68 -2.57 -8.01 -16.59
CA SER A 68 -3.78 -8.83 -16.40
C SER A 68 -4.76 -8.68 -17.57
#